data_AF-A0A919VCU6-F1
#
_entry.id   AF-A0A919VCU6-F1
#
_cell.length_a   1.000
_cell.length_b   1.000
_cell.length_c   1.000
_cell.angle_alpha   90.00
_cell.angle_beta   90.00
_cell.angle_gamma   90.00
#
_symmetry.space_group_name_H-M   'P 1'
#
loop_
_entity.id
_entity.type
_entity.pdbx_description
1 polymer ?
#
loop_
_entity_poly.entity_id
_entity_poly.type
_entity_poly.pdbx_seq_one_letter_code
_entity_poly.pdbx_strand_id
1 'polypeptide(L)'
;MRQRRNNIFSEERGAELLYGILTLISSEEGLRSHQVDARMRREFPPIGIELDPSSDRKDQYEHGLQRLTSDVSTAKSGLGAEGWIDKRTRIWRITDLGREAIARVTDPVQLFRLRDRLRDKS
;
A
#
# COMPACT_ATOMS: atom_id res chain seq x y z
N MET A 1 -19.34 20.07 -3.60
CA MET A 1 -18.87 18.80 -4.19
C MET A 1 -17.36 18.73 -4.02
N ARG A 2 -16.84 17.97 -3.05
CA ARG A 2 -15.39 17.83 -2.85
C ARG A 2 -14.85 16.87 -3.92
N GLN A 3 -14.16 17.41 -4.91
CA GLN A 3 -13.30 16.64 -5.81
C GLN A 3 -12.30 15.85 -4.94
N ARG A 4 -12.55 14.54 -4.76
CA ARG A 4 -11.56 13.62 -4.20
C ARG A 4 -10.39 13.59 -5.17
N ARG A 5 -9.34 14.33 -4.83
CA ARG A 5 -8.09 14.42 -5.58
C ARG A 5 -7.55 13.01 -5.85
N ASN A 6 -7.24 12.76 -7.13
CA ASN A 6 -6.17 11.90 -7.63
C ASN A 6 -5.77 10.73 -6.74
N ASN A 7 -6.41 9.58 -6.93
CA ASN A 7 -5.77 8.29 -6.66
C ASN A 7 -5.99 7.43 -7.89
N ILE A 8 -5.00 7.44 -8.78
CA ILE A 8 -4.97 6.62 -10.00
C ILE A 8 -4.54 5.22 -9.57
N PHE A 9 -5.41 4.54 -8.84
CA PHE A 9 -5.32 3.09 -8.67
C PHE A 9 -6.59 2.51 -9.22
N SER A 10 -6.48 1.43 -10.00
CA SER A 10 -7.59 0.47 -10.01
C SER A 10 -7.81 0.00 -8.58
N GLU A 11 -9.06 -0.27 -8.21
CA GLU A 11 -9.42 -0.84 -6.89
C GLU A 11 -8.51 -2.02 -6.55
N GLU A 12 -8.23 -2.85 -7.54
CA GLU A 12 -7.33 -4.02 -7.47
C GLU A 12 -5.89 -3.63 -7.13
N ARG A 13 -5.30 -2.63 -7.79
CA ARG A 13 -3.91 -2.24 -7.49
C ARG A 13 -3.78 -1.60 -6.11
N GLY A 14 -4.74 -0.75 -5.74
CA GLY A 14 -4.77 -0.15 -4.41
C GLY A 14 -4.91 -1.23 -3.32
N ALA A 15 -5.75 -2.22 -3.56
CA ALA A 15 -5.95 -3.38 -2.72
C ALA A 15 -4.66 -4.22 -2.56
N GLU A 16 -3.98 -4.56 -3.66
CA GLU A 16 -2.71 -5.29 -3.66
C GLU A 16 -1.65 -4.60 -2.80
N LEU A 17 -1.48 -3.29 -2.97
CA LEU A 17 -0.47 -2.54 -2.23
C LEU A 17 -0.75 -2.51 -0.73
N LEU A 18 -2.01 -2.31 -0.33
CA LEU A 18 -2.40 -2.35 1.09
C LEU A 18 -2.16 -3.73 1.70
N TYR A 19 -2.61 -4.78 0.99
CA TYR A 19 -2.46 -6.15 1.42
C TYR A 19 -0.97 -6.55 1.52
N GLY A 20 -0.17 -6.17 0.53
CA GLY A 20 1.27 -6.41 0.49
C GLY A 20 2.00 -5.77 1.67
N ILE A 21 1.74 -4.49 1.95
CA ILE A 21 2.34 -3.79 3.10
C ILE A 21 1.99 -4.47 4.41
N LEU A 22 0.70 -4.79 4.59
CA LEU A 22 0.20 -5.45 5.78
C LEU A 22 0.81 -6.85 5.99
N THR A 23 0.90 -7.64 4.93
CA THR A 23 1.50 -8.98 4.96
C THR A 23 3.00 -8.92 5.26
N LEU A 24 3.72 -8.00 4.61
CA LEU A 24 5.16 -7.79 4.83
C LEU A 24 5.48 -7.38 6.26
N ILE A 25 4.68 -6.47 6.84
CA ILE A 25 4.90 -6.02 8.21
C ILE A 25 4.42 -7.07 9.22
N SER A 26 3.43 -7.90 8.87
CA SER A 26 2.93 -8.96 9.76
C SER A 26 3.84 -10.18 9.85
N SER A 27 4.70 -10.42 8.86
CA SER A 27 5.61 -11.58 8.85
C SER A 27 6.87 -11.37 9.70
N GLU A 28 7.10 -10.16 10.21
CA GLU A 28 8.27 -9.79 11.02
C GLU A 28 7.86 -8.94 12.22
N GLU A 29 8.73 -8.79 13.23
CA GLU A 29 8.50 -7.89 14.39
C GLU A 29 8.60 -6.38 14.04
N GLY A 30 8.33 -6.07 12.77
CA GLY A 30 8.32 -4.74 12.18
C GLY A 30 9.45 -4.50 11.18
N LEU A 31 9.19 -3.58 10.26
CA LEU A 31 10.11 -3.22 9.16
C LEU A 31 10.39 -1.71 9.15
N ARG A 32 11.63 -1.33 8.89
CA ARG A 32 11.96 0.08 8.60
C ARG A 32 11.37 0.49 7.26
N SER A 33 11.07 1.79 7.07
CA SER A 33 10.48 2.29 5.82
C SER A 33 11.21 1.81 4.56
N HIS A 34 12.54 1.90 4.52
CA HIS A 34 13.33 1.49 3.35
C HIS A 34 13.28 -0.03 3.09
N GLN A 35 13.06 -0.85 4.13
CA GLN A 35 12.91 -2.30 3.97
C GLN A 35 11.53 -2.62 3.39
N VAL A 36 10.48 -1.94 3.85
CA VAL A 36 9.14 -2.05 3.25
C VAL A 36 9.20 -1.64 1.78
N ASP A 37 9.80 -0.49 1.47
CA ASP A 37 9.88 0.00 0.09
C ASP A 37 10.68 -0.95 -0.82
N ALA A 38 11.82 -1.46 -0.35
CA ALA A 38 12.63 -2.41 -1.11
C ALA A 38 11.89 -3.73 -1.38
N ARG A 39 11.15 -4.25 -0.40
CA ARG A 39 10.39 -5.49 -0.57
C ARG A 39 9.15 -5.30 -1.44
N MET A 40 8.42 -4.20 -1.25
CA MET A 40 7.29 -3.85 -2.11
C MET A 40 7.72 -3.76 -3.57
N ARG A 41 8.87 -3.14 -3.88
CA ARG A 41 9.40 -3.08 -5.26
C ARG A 41 9.74 -4.46 -5.84
N ARG A 42 10.12 -5.42 -5.00
CA ARG A 42 10.49 -6.78 -5.42
C ARG A 42 9.27 -7.68 -5.60
N GLU A 43 8.33 -7.61 -4.67
CA GLU A 43 7.18 -8.53 -4.57
C GLU A 43 5.95 -7.99 -5.29
N PHE A 44 5.85 -6.67 -5.43
CA PHE A 44 4.77 -5.95 -6.11
C PHE A 44 5.39 -4.94 -7.09
N PRO A 45 6.13 -5.40 -8.12
CA PRO A 45 6.83 -4.52 -9.04
C PRO A 45 5.85 -3.62 -9.81
N PRO A 46 6.35 -2.53 -10.44
CA PRO A 46 5.52 -1.66 -11.25
C PRO A 46 4.79 -2.42 -12.37
N ILE A 47 3.49 -2.15 -12.55
CA ILE A 47 2.65 -2.75 -13.59
C ILE A 47 2.32 -1.71 -14.67
N GLY A 48 1.74 -2.14 -15.80
CA GLY A 48 1.55 -1.29 -17.00
C GLY A 48 0.89 0.08 -16.76
N ILE A 49 0.00 0.22 -15.77
CA ILE A 49 -0.61 1.52 -15.42
C ILE A 49 0.34 2.49 -14.71
N GLU A 50 1.42 1.98 -14.13
CA GLU A 50 2.49 2.71 -13.45
C GLU A 50 3.65 3.03 -14.42
N LEU A 51 3.70 2.35 -15.57
CA LEU A 51 4.70 2.58 -16.61
C LEU A 51 4.25 3.74 -17.51
N ASP A 52 5.16 4.66 -17.82
CA ASP A 52 4.91 5.69 -18.83
C ASP A 52 5.13 5.10 -20.23
N PRO A 53 4.10 4.86 -21.04
CA PRO A 53 4.25 4.23 -22.34
C PRO A 53 5.01 5.11 -23.36
N SER A 54 5.21 6.39 -23.08
CA SER A 54 5.86 7.35 -23.97
C SER A 54 7.39 7.44 -23.83
N SER A 55 7.95 6.78 -22.80
CA SER A 55 9.40 6.80 -22.51
C SER A 55 10.12 5.54 -23.02
N ASP A 56 11.46 5.55 -23.10
CA ASP A 56 12.23 4.35 -23.40
C ASP A 56 12.09 3.30 -22.30
N ARG A 57 12.12 1.99 -22.64
CA ARG A 57 11.76 0.87 -21.74
C ARG A 57 12.46 0.91 -20.36
N LYS A 58 13.71 1.36 -20.31
CA LYS A 58 14.47 1.51 -19.05
C LYS A 58 13.89 2.64 -18.19
N ASP A 59 13.63 3.79 -18.81
CA ASP A 59 13.10 4.97 -18.15
C ASP A 59 11.64 4.75 -17.72
N GLN A 60 10.85 4.00 -18.50
CA GLN A 60 9.49 3.59 -18.09
C GLN A 60 9.51 2.87 -16.74
N TYR A 61 10.44 1.93 -16.56
CA TYR A 61 10.55 1.15 -15.34
C TYR A 61 11.05 1.98 -14.16
N GLU A 62 12.02 2.88 -14.39
CA GLU A 62 12.51 3.81 -13.36
C GLU A 62 11.40 4.76 -12.89
N HIS A 63 10.60 5.31 -13.82
CA HIS A 63 9.42 6.11 -13.49
C HIS A 63 8.35 5.31 -12.74
N GLY A 64 8.10 4.06 -13.16
CA GLY A 64 7.19 3.16 -12.46
C GLY A 64 7.63 2.88 -11.01
N LEU A 65 8.93 2.70 -10.76
CA LEU A 65 9.46 2.52 -9.41
C LEU A 65 9.30 3.77 -8.54
N GLN A 66 9.44 4.97 -9.12
CA GLN A 66 9.22 6.22 -8.40
C GLN A 66 7.75 6.38 -8.01
N ARG A 67 6.82 6.11 -8.94
CA ARG A 67 5.37 6.10 -8.67
C ARG A 67 5.01 5.09 -7.60
N LEU A 68 5.43 3.83 -7.75
CA LEU A 68 5.22 2.77 -6.76
C LEU A 68 5.72 3.18 -5.37
N THR A 69 6.85 3.88 -5.27
CA THR A 69 7.37 4.35 -3.97
C THR A 69 6.47 5.41 -3.34
N SER A 70 5.97 6.35 -4.15
CA SER A 70 4.99 7.35 -3.71
C SER A 70 3.68 6.68 -3.25
N ASP A 71 3.27 5.65 -3.98
CA ASP A 71 2.04 4.90 -3.76
C ASP A 71 2.10 4.08 -2.47
N VAL A 72 3.22 3.36 -2.26
CA VAL A 72 3.52 2.66 -1.00
C VAL A 72 3.59 3.62 0.17
N SER A 73 4.16 4.82 0.00
CA SER A 73 4.19 5.85 1.04
C SER A 73 2.78 6.34 1.41
N THR A 74 1.93 6.55 0.41
CA THR A 74 0.52 6.95 0.58
C THR A 74 -0.28 5.85 1.27
N ALA A 75 -0.11 4.60 0.85
CA ALA A 75 -0.76 3.43 1.44
C ALA A 75 -0.36 3.23 2.92
N LYS A 76 0.94 3.30 3.24
CA LYS A 76 1.42 3.25 4.65
C LYS A 76 0.79 4.35 5.51
N SER A 77 0.78 5.58 5.00
CA SER A 77 0.19 6.71 5.71
C SER A 77 -1.31 6.49 5.97
N GLY A 78 -2.03 5.95 4.98
CA GLY A 78 -3.45 5.59 5.11
C GLY A 78 -3.70 4.50 6.16
N LEU A 79 -2.95 3.40 6.09
CA LEU A 79 -3.02 2.31 7.06
C LEU A 79 -2.70 2.77 8.48
N GLY A 80 -1.76 3.72 8.62
CA GLY A 80 -1.42 4.33 9.90
C GLY A 80 -2.55 5.21 10.45
N ALA A 81 -3.19 6.01 9.59
CA ALA A 81 -4.34 6.83 9.98
C ALA A 81 -5.55 5.98 10.42
N GLU A 82 -5.69 4.78 9.87
CA GLU A 82 -6.73 3.80 10.23
C GLU A 82 -6.36 2.92 11.43
N GLY A 83 -5.15 3.10 11.99
CA GLY A 83 -4.68 2.35 13.15
C GLY A 83 -4.36 0.88 12.87
N TRP A 84 -4.24 0.46 11.60
CA TRP A 84 -3.90 -0.91 11.22
C TRP A 84 -2.40 -1.18 11.31
N ILE A 85 -1.59 -0.13 11.16
CA ILE A 85 -0.15 -0.16 11.44
C ILE A 85 0.23 1.00 12.35
N ASP A 86 1.28 0.83 13.13
CA ASP A 86 1.91 1.91 13.87
C ASP A 86 3.36 2.13 13.43
N LYS A 87 3.90 3.30 13.74
CA LYS A 87 5.31 3.64 13.51
C LYS A 87 5.95 4.02 14.83
N ARG A 88 6.76 3.13 15.39
CA ARG A 88 7.60 3.41 16.58
C ARG A 88 9.05 3.44 16.17
N THR A 89 9.81 4.46 16.59
CA THR A 89 11.27 4.53 16.36
C THR A 89 11.70 4.23 14.90
N ARG A 90 10.89 4.67 13.92
CA ARG A 90 11.06 4.45 12.46
C ARG A 90 10.85 3.01 11.97
N ILE A 91 10.32 2.14 12.81
CA ILE A 91 9.90 0.78 12.48
C ILE A 91 8.38 0.77 12.38
N TRP A 92 7.87 0.27 11.27
CA TRP A 92 6.45 0.02 11.06
C TRP A 92 6.09 -1.34 11.62
N ARG A 93 4.98 -1.42 12.36
CA ARG A 93 4.45 -2.65 12.93
C ARG A 93 2.97 -2.76 12.67
N ILE A 94 2.48 -3.99 12.54
CA ILE A 94 1.06 -4.25 12.44
C ILE A 94 0.46 -4.23 13.84
N THR A 95 -0.69 -3.58 13.98
CA THR A 95 -1.47 -3.57 15.23
C THR A 95 -2.36 -4.81 15.31
N ASP A 96 -3.00 -5.04 16.46
CA ASP A 96 -4.00 -6.10 16.59
C ASP A 96 -5.19 -5.87 15.63
N LEU A 97 -5.62 -4.61 15.48
CA LEU A 97 -6.66 -4.23 14.53
C LEU A 97 -6.26 -4.57 13.08
N GLY A 98 -5.01 -4.28 12.70
CA GLY A 98 -4.48 -4.65 11.38
C GLY A 98 -4.45 -6.17 11.18
N ARG A 99 -4.02 -6.93 12.18
CA ARG A 99 -4.02 -8.41 12.14
C ARG A 99 -5.42 -8.97 11.95
N GLU A 100 -6.39 -8.46 12.71
CA GLU A 100 -7.79 -8.85 12.56
C GLU A 100 -8.35 -8.51 11.17
N ALA A 101 -8.00 -7.34 10.63
CA ALA A 101 -8.45 -6.91 9.32
C ALA A 101 -7.96 -7.88 8.22
N ILE A 102 -6.69 -8.29 8.24
CA ILE A 102 -6.14 -9.28 7.30
C ILE A 102 -6.80 -10.65 7.49
N ALA A 103 -6.98 -11.09 8.74
CA ALA A 103 -7.54 -12.41 9.02
C ALA A 103 -8.99 -12.57 8.56
N ARG A 104 -9.73 -11.46 8.38
CA ARG A 104 -11.14 -11.46 7.95
C ARG A 104 -11.33 -11.44 6.43
N VAL A 105 -10.27 -11.21 5.66
CA VAL A 105 -10.36 -11.07 4.20
C VAL A 105 -9.74 -12.27 3.51
N THR A 106 -10.40 -12.76 2.45
CA THR A 106 -9.88 -13.85 1.61
C THR A 106 -9.14 -13.36 0.38
N ASP A 107 -9.29 -12.08 0.04
CA ASP A 107 -8.62 -11.42 -1.08
C ASP A 107 -8.31 -9.94 -0.77
N PRO A 108 -7.34 -9.33 -1.48
CA PRO A 108 -6.96 -7.93 -1.26
C PRO A 108 -8.10 -6.92 -1.47
N VAL A 109 -9.04 -7.17 -2.40
CA VAL A 109 -10.10 -6.21 -2.73
C VAL A 109 -11.08 -6.08 -1.58
N GLN A 110 -11.37 -7.17 -0.87
CA GLN A 110 -12.16 -7.11 0.36
C GLN A 110 -11.52 -6.23 1.44
N LEU A 111 -10.18 -6.24 1.54
CA LEU A 111 -9.45 -5.36 2.46
C LEU A 111 -9.64 -3.88 2.10
N PHE A 112 -9.53 -3.55 0.81
CA PHE A 112 -9.74 -2.20 0.31
C PHE A 112 -11.15 -1.71 0.59
N ARG A 113 -12.17 -2.55 0.36
CA ARG A 113 -13.58 -2.22 0.66
C ARG A 113 -13.84 -2.09 2.16
N LEU A 114 -13.23 -2.94 2.98
CA LEU A 114 -13.34 -2.85 4.44
C LEU A 114 -12.78 -1.50 4.93
N ARG A 115 -11.62 -1.12 4.41
CA ARG A 115 -10.96 0.16 4.68
C ARG A 115 -11.86 1.34 4.29
N ASP A 116 -12.40 1.36 3.08
CA ASP A 116 -13.28 2.45 2.63
C ASP A 116 -14.54 2.58 3.50
N ARG A 117 -15.15 1.44 3.90
CA ARG A 117 -16.29 1.44 4.83
C ARG A 117 -15.95 2.01 6.21
N LEU A 118 -14.74 1.83 6.71
CA LEU A 118 -14.31 2.41 7.99
C LEU A 118 -14.12 3.93 7.86
N ARG A 119 -13.57 4.39 6.72
CA ARG A 119 -13.39 5.82 6.44
C ARG A 119 -14.72 6.56 6.31
N ASP A 120 -15.72 5.96 5.67
CA ASP A 120 -17.03 6.60 5.49
C ASP A 120 -17.87 6.65 6.79
N LYS A 121 -17.48 5.91 7.83
CA LYS A 121 -18.11 5.94 9.17
C LYS A 121 -17.47 6.93 10.15
N SER A 122 -16.34 7.55 9.78
CA SER A 122 -15.57 8.49 10.60
C SER A 122 -15.88 9.93 10.22
#